data_AF-A0A382CW65-F1
#
_entry.id   AF-A0A382CW65-F1
#
_cell.length_a   1.000
_cell.length_b   1.000
_cell.length_c   1.000
_cell.angle_alpha   90.00
_cell.angle_beta   90.00
_cell.angle_gamma   90.00
#
_symmetry.space_group_name_H-M   'P 1'
#
loop_
_entity.id
_entity.type
_entity.pdbx_description
1 polymer ?
#
loop_
_entity_poly.entity_id
_entity_poly.type
_entity_poly.pdbx_seq_one_letter_code
_entity_poly.pdbx_strand_id
1 'polypeptide(L)' 'EKELKKIEKDIIVLDKKLSNKNFIDKAPSEVIEKDSQRKKFLSEKQARLRIHLETVNIALP' A
#
# COMPACT_ATOMS: atom_id res chain seq x y z
N GLU A 1 -15.05 -4.57 -4.42
CA GLU A 1 -13.96 -4.92 -3.47
C GLU A 1 -12.67 -5.56 -4.02
N LYS A 2 -12.62 -6.12 -5.25
CA LYS A 2 -11.39 -6.80 -5.75
C LYS A 2 -10.16 -5.88 -5.85
N GLU A 3 -10.36 -4.61 -6.18
CA GLU A 3 -9.30 -3.59 -6.26
C GLU A 3 -8.62 -3.34 -4.89
N LEU A 4 -9.42 -3.20 -3.83
CA LEU A 4 -8.94 -2.92 -2.47
C LEU A 4 -8.10 -4.09 -1.94
N LYS A 5 -8.56 -5.32 -2.15
CA LYS A 5 -7.81 -6.54 -1.80
C LYS A 5 -6.50 -6.68 -2.57
N LYS A 6 -6.42 -6.20 -3.82
CA LYS A 6 -5.15 -6.18 -4.57
C LYS A 6 -4.18 -5.17 -3.98
N ILE A 7 -4.64 -3.94 -3.73
CA ILE A 7 -3.82 -2.87 -3.14
C ILE A 7 -3.28 -3.30 -1.77
N GLU A 8 -4.12 -3.91 -0.93
CA GLU A 8 -3.74 -4.37 0.40
C GLU A 8 -2.67 -5.48 0.34
N LYS A 9 -2.79 -6.42 -0.60
CA LYS A 9 -1.75 -7.45 -0.84
C LYS A 9 -0.43 -6.83 -1.30
N ASP A 10 -0.47 -5.88 -2.23
CA ASP A 10 0.74 -5.20 -2.71
C ASP A 10 1.43 -4.42 -1.59
N ILE A 11 0.67 -3.74 -0.73
CA ILE A 11 1.19 -3.05 0.46
C ILE A 11 1.87 -4.04 1.39
N ILE A 12 1.24 -5.19 1.70
CA ILE A 12 1.83 -6.22 2.58
C ILE A 12 3.15 -6.76 2.02
N VAL A 13 3.23 -6.97 0.71
CA VAL A 13 4.47 -7.45 0.06
C VAL A 13 5.57 -6.40 0.15
N LEU A 14 5.25 -5.14 -0.15
CA LEU A 14 6.21 -4.03 -0.04
C LEU A 14 6.66 -3.80 1.41
N ASP A 15 5.73 -3.88 2.35
CA ASP A 15 6.01 -3.75 3.78
C ASP A 15 6.97 -4.84 4.26
N LYS A 16 6.71 -6.10 3.92
CA LYS A 16 7.62 -7.22 4.22
C LYS A 16 9.01 -7.04 3.62
N LYS A 17 9.11 -6.51 2.39
CA LYS A 17 10.41 -6.21 1.78
C LYS A 17 11.13 -5.10 2.54
N LEU A 18 10.45 -3.99 2.82
CA LEU A 18 11.03 -2.82 3.49
C LEU A 18 11.32 -3.05 4.98
N SER A 19 10.69 -4.03 5.62
CA SER A 19 11.02 -4.47 6.98
C SER A 19 12.11 -5.54 7.02
N ASN A 20 12.48 -6.14 5.88
CA ASN A 20 13.53 -7.14 5.83
C ASN A 20 14.90 -6.46 5.79
N LYS A 21 15.68 -6.58 6.88
CA LYS A 21 17.04 -6.04 6.96
C LYS A 21 17.95 -6.52 5.84
N ASN A 22 17.86 -7.78 5.43
CA ASN A 22 18.66 -8.29 4.30
C ASN A 22 18.34 -7.58 2.97
N PHE A 23 17.11 -7.08 2.81
CA PHE A 23 16.72 -6.31 1.64
C PHE A 23 17.20 -4.86 1.78
N ILE A 24 16.98 -4.23 2.93
CA ILE A 24 17.41 -2.84 3.18
C ILE A 24 18.95 -2.70 3.12
N ASP A 25 19.69 -3.67 3.64
CA ASP A 25 21.15 -3.60 3.72
C ASP A 25 21.84 -3.95 2.38
N LYS A 26 21.16 -4.68 1.49
CA LYS A 26 21.73 -5.15 0.21
C LYS A 26 21.15 -4.47 -1.03
N ALA A 27 19.94 -3.93 -0.93
CA ALA A 27 19.30 -3.27 -2.07
C ALA A 27 19.88 -1.86 -2.26
N PRO A 28 19.97 -1.37 -3.51
CA PRO A 28 20.34 0.01 -3.78
C PRO A 28 19.34 0.97 -3.13
N SER A 29 19.82 2.12 -2.65
CA SER A 29 19.00 3.16 -2.03
C SER A 29 17.85 3.60 -2.93
N GLU A 30 18.07 3.69 -4.24
CA GLU A 30 17.04 4.02 -5.24
C GLU A 30 15.89 3.01 -5.25
N VAL A 31 16.19 1.72 -5.09
CA VAL A 31 15.17 0.66 -5.04
C VAL A 31 14.35 0.76 -3.75
N ILE A 32 15.02 1.02 -2.61
CA ILE A 32 14.37 1.18 -1.31
C ILE A 32 13.46 2.41 -1.32
N GLU A 33 13.93 3.54 -1.87
CA GLU A 33 13.14 4.76 -2.02
C GLU A 33 11.93 4.51 -2.92
N LYS A 34 12.12 3.87 -4.07
CA LYS A 34 11.03 3.59 -5.02
C LYS A 34 9.97 2.67 -4.41
N ASP A 35 10.37 1.61 -3.71
CA ASP A 35 9.43 0.70 -3.04
C ASP A 35 8.73 1.40 -1.85
N SER A 36 9.43 2.26 -1.12
CA SER A 36 8.86 3.07 -0.03
C SER A 36 7.82 4.09 -0.54
N GLN A 37 8.16 4.82 -1.60
CA GLN A 37 7.24 5.76 -2.27
C GLN A 37 6.02 5.02 -2.82
N ARG A 38 6.22 3.85 -3.44
CA ARG A 38 5.13 3.00 -3.95
C ARG A 38 4.22 2.54 -2.81
N LYS A 39 4.77 2.10 -1.68
CA LYS A 39 4.00 1.74 -0.50
C LYS A 39 3.14 2.92 -0.01
N LYS A 40 3.73 4.11 0.09
CA LYS A 40 3.03 5.32 0.50
C LYS A 40 1.87 5.65 -0.45
N PHE A 41 2.13 5.67 -1.76
CA PHE A 41 1.11 5.93 -2.78
C PHE A 41 -0.04 4.93 -2.72
N LEU A 42 0.26 3.64 -2.59
CA LEU A 42 -0.75 2.59 -2.49
C LEU A 42 -1.57 2.72 -1.20
N SER A 43 -0.93 3.05 -0.08
CA SER A 43 -1.61 3.28 1.21
C SER A 43 -2.56 4.46 1.15
N GLU A 44 -2.15 5.56 0.54
CA GLU A 44 -3.02 6.73 0.32
C GLU A 44 -4.19 6.39 -0.60
N LYS A 45 -3.93 5.66 -1.69
CA LYS A 45 -5.00 5.18 -2.59
C LYS A 45 -5.97 4.28 -1.85
N GLN A 46 -5.49 3.37 -1.01
CA GLN A 46 -6.31 2.49 -0.18
C GLN A 46 -7.19 3.28 0.79
N ALA A 47 -6.62 4.26 1.50
CA ALA A 47 -7.34 5.10 2.44
C ALA A 47 -8.48 5.87 1.76
N ARG A 48 -8.19 6.50 0.61
CA ARG A 48 -9.22 7.19 -0.19
C ARG A 48 -10.32 6.23 -0.65
N LEU A 49 -9.95 5.02 -1.10
CA LEU A 49 -10.93 4.02 -1.53
C LEU A 49 -11.80 3.53 -0.37
N ARG A 50 -11.22 3.32 0.81
CA ARG A 50 -11.95 2.95 2.04
C ARG A 50 -12.95 4.04 2.42
N ILE A 51 -12.50 5.30 2.52
CA ILE A 51 -13.36 6.44 2.87
C ILE A 51 -14.51 6.58 1.87
N HIS A 52 -14.21 6.45 0.57
CA HIS A 52 -15.25 6.53 -0.46
C HIS A 52 -16.28 5.41 -0.34
N LEU A 53 -15.84 4.16 -0.15
CA LEU A 53 -16.76 3.03 0.05
C LEU A 53 -17.59 3.17 1.32
N GLU A 54 -16.98 3.61 2.42
CA GLU A 54 -17.66 3.86 3.68
C GLU A 54 -18.71 4.97 3.53
N THR A 55 -18.35 6.08 2.89
CA THR A 55 -19.26 7.21 2.64
C THR A 55 -20.42 6.80 1.73
N VAL A 56 -20.15 6.06 0.64
CA VAL A 56 -21.18 5.54 -0.27
C VAL A 56 -22.11 4.56 0.44
N ASN A 57 -21.57 3.70 1.30
CA ASN A 57 -22.36 2.73 2.06
C ASN A 57 -23.24 3.41 3.14
N ILE A 58 -22.78 4.52 3.73
CA ILE A 58 -23.56 5.30 4.69
C ILE A 58 -24.65 6.14 3.99
N ALA A 59 -24.42 6.55 2.74
CA ALA A 59 -25.34 7.39 1.97
C ALA A 59 -26.47 6.62 1.24
N LEU A 60 -26.49 5.29 1.31
CA LEU A 60 -27.55 4.44 0.76
C LEU A 60 -28.42 3.88 1.90
N PRO A 61 -29.68 4.35 2.07
CA PRO A 61 -30.65 3.78 3.01
C PRO A 61 -31.17 2.40 2.56
#